data_AF-A0A7C0VDR7-F1
#
_entry.id   AF-A0A7C0VDR7-F1
#
_cell.length_a   1.000
_cell.length_b   1.000
_cell.length_c   1.000
_cell.angle_alpha   90.00
_cell.angle_beta   90.00
_cell.angle_gamma   90.00
#
_symmetry.space_group_name_H-M   'P 1'
#
loop_
_entity.id
_entity.type
_entity.pdbx_description
1 polymer ?
#
loop_
_entity_poly.entity_id
_entity_poly.type
_entity_poly.pdbx_seq_one_letter_code
_entity_poly.pdbx_strand_id
1 'polypeptide(L)' 'NKRIMLMGEDNERVNPKGGFKRYGLVKTEYVLLKGSVAGPPKRLVKMRKAVRPQHYEAPPQITYLHTQWGKGGVEQ' A
#
# COMPACT_ATOMS: atom_id res chain seq x y z
N ASN A 1 -5.59 -12.53 8.02
CA ASN A 1 -4.20 -12.72 7.56
C ASN A 1 -3.98 -11.86 6.33
N LYS A 2 -3.45 -10.64 6.50
CA LYS A 2 -3.14 -9.73 5.40
C LYS A 2 -1.65 -9.86 5.11
N ARG A 3 -1.29 -10.06 3.84
CA ARG A 3 0.11 -10.23 3.41
C ARG A 3 0.73 -8.86 3.16
N ILE A 4 1.96 -8.66 3.64
CA ILE A 4 2.78 -7.49 3.31
C ILE A 4 3.39 -7.71 1.94
N MET A 5 3.23 -6.74 1.04
CA MET A 5 3.72 -6.78 -0.33
C MET A 5 5.02 -5.98 -0.47
N LEU A 6 5.06 -4.79 0.13
CA LEU A 6 6.24 -3.90 0.12
C LEU A 6 6.32 -3.17 1.46
N MET A 7 7.54 -2.89 1.89
CA MET A 7 7.87 -1.94 2.95
C MET A 7 8.95 -1.02 2.40
N GLY A 8 8.92 0.26 2.74
CA GLY A 8 9.91 1.19 2.25
C GLY A 8 9.77 2.59 2.85
N GLU A 9 10.82 3.37 2.62
CA GLU A 9 10.93 4.78 2.99
C GLU A 9 10.82 5.69 1.74
N ASP A 10 10.95 5.12 0.55
CA ASP A 10 10.90 5.85 -0.73
C ASP A 10 9.48 6.26 -1.11
N ASN A 11 9.18 7.52 -0.85
CA ASN A 11 7.87 8.12 -1.05
C ASN A 11 7.51 8.31 -2.54
N GLU A 12 8.49 8.42 -3.45
CA GLU A 12 8.21 8.77 -4.85
C GLU A 12 7.60 7.59 -5.61
N ARG A 13 8.03 6.37 -5.28
CA ARG A 13 7.55 5.16 -5.93
C ARG A 13 6.06 4.89 -5.68
N VAL A 14 5.53 5.21 -4.51
CA VAL A 14 4.18 4.82 -4.09
C VAL A 14 3.15 5.92 -4.27
N ASN A 15 3.55 7.19 -4.18
CA ASN A 15 2.62 8.29 -4.24
C ASN A 15 2.09 8.53 -5.66
N PRO A 16 0.76 8.61 -5.83
CA PRO A 16 0.19 9.13 -7.06
C PRO A 16 0.59 10.58 -7.32
N LYS A 17 0.61 11.01 -8.59
CA LYS A 17 0.89 12.40 -8.98
C LYS A 17 0.02 13.43 -8.22
N GLY A 18 -1.24 13.07 -7.94
CA GLY A 18 -2.19 13.90 -7.17
C GLY A 18 -2.34 13.51 -5.69
N GLY A 19 -1.56 12.54 -5.20
CA GLY A 19 -1.68 11.97 -3.87
C GLY A 19 -2.92 11.10 -3.64
N PHE A 20 -3.04 10.56 -2.43
CA PHE A 20 -4.16 9.72 -2.04
C PHE A 20 -5.40 10.55 -1.66
N LYS A 21 -6.57 10.19 -2.19
CA LYS A 21 -7.85 10.88 -1.93
C LYS A 21 -8.13 11.00 -0.43
N ARG A 22 -8.38 12.23 0.05
CA ARG A 22 -8.61 12.59 1.46
C ARG A 22 -7.43 12.32 2.41
N TYR A 23 -6.28 11.86 1.91
CA TYR A 23 -5.05 11.67 2.69
C TYR A 23 -3.98 12.70 2.30
N GLY A 24 -3.60 12.72 1.02
CA GLY A 24 -2.48 13.52 0.49
C GLY A 24 -1.29 12.63 0.12
N LEU A 25 -0.09 13.19 0.21
CA LEU A 25 1.16 12.48 -0.05
C LEU A 25 1.65 11.77 1.21
N VAL A 26 2.12 10.53 1.07
CA VAL A 26 2.83 9.77 2.11
C VAL A 26 4.27 10.27 2.13
N LYS A 27 4.75 10.72 3.30
CA LYS A 27 6.10 11.28 3.45
C LYS A 27 7.02 10.44 4.35
N THR A 28 6.47 9.40 4.95
CA THR A 28 7.12 8.57 5.96
C THR A 28 7.14 7.13 5.50
N GLU A 29 7.78 6.28 6.29
CA GLU A 29 7.74 4.85 6.13
C GLU A 29 6.31 4.35 5.88
N TYR A 30 6.19 3.40 4.96
CA TYR A 30 4.90 2.85 4.56
C TYR A 30 4.98 1.34 4.40
N VAL A 31 3.79 0.72 4.46
CA VAL A 31 3.61 -0.70 4.23
C VAL A 31 2.45 -0.89 3.24
N LEU A 32 2.70 -1.63 2.17
CA LEU A 32 1.68 -2.06 1.22
C LEU A 32 1.11 -3.41 1.64
N LEU A 33 -0.19 -3.45 1.90
CA LEU A 33 -0.91 -4.66 2.31
C LEU A 33 -1.77 -5.19 1.18
N LYS A 34 -1.86 -6.52 1.05
CA LYS A 34 -2.76 -7.16 0.09
C LYS A 34 -4.23 -6.94 0.48
N GLY A 35 -4.98 -6.27 -0.40
CA GLY A 35 -6.43 -6.09 -0.32
C GLY A 35 -6.84 -4.88 0.54
N SER A 36 -8.06 -4.93 1.09
CA SER A 36 -8.64 -3.80 1.86
C SER A 36 -8.29 -3.83 3.35
N VAL A 37 -8.36 -2.66 3.98
CA VAL A 37 -8.26 -2.44 5.43
C VAL A 37 -9.54 -1.77 5.91
N ALA A 38 -10.02 -2.15 7.10
CA ALA A 38 -11.27 -1.60 7.65
C ALA A 38 -11.07 -0.16 8.17
N GLY A 39 -11.97 0.74 7.78
CA GLY A 39 -12.02 2.13 8.21
C GLY A 39 -11.70 3.13 7.09
N PRO A 40 -12.04 4.41 7.28
CA PRO A 40 -11.73 5.47 6.33
C PRO A 40 -10.22 5.81 6.28
N PRO A 41 -9.76 6.54 5.25
CA PRO A 41 -8.40 7.10 5.22
C PRO A 41 -8.08 7.92 6.48
N LYS A 42 -6.80 7.96 6.90
CA LYS A 42 -6.29 8.60 8.14
C LYS A 42 -6.66 7.92 9.45
N ARG A 43 -7.44 6.82 9.46
CA ARG A 43 -7.67 6.06 10.70
C ARG A 43 -6.41 5.34 11.14
N LEU A 44 -6.09 5.39 12.43
CA LEU A 44 -5.04 4.55 13.02
C LEU A 44 -5.37 3.06 12.81
N VAL A 45 -4.42 2.30 12.29
CA VAL A 45 -4.53 0.85 12.09
C VAL A 45 -3.47 0.16 12.94
N LYS A 46 -3.91 -0.62 13.93
CA LYS A 46 -3.01 -1.46 14.74
C LYS A 46 -2.71 -2.76 13.99
N MET A 47 -1.47 -2.91 13.54
CA MET A 47 -0.98 -4.18 12.99
C MET A 47 -0.59 -5.14 14.12
N ARG A 48 -0.90 -6.44 13.95
CA ARG A 48 -0.53 -7.49 14.90
C ARG A 48 -0.01 -8.71 14.16
N LYS A 49 0.88 -9.47 14.80
CA LYS A 49 1.26 -10.80 14.32
C LYS A 49 0.03 -11.71 14.29
N ALA A 50 -0.09 -12.51 13.24
CA ALA A 50 -1.18 -13.47 13.11
C ALA A 50 -1.00 -14.58 14.16
N VAL A 51 -2.08 -14.93 14.87
CA VAL A 51 -2.07 -16.06 15.83
C VAL A 51 -1.92 -17.38 15.08
N ARG A 52 -2.55 -17.49 13.91
CA ARG A 52 -2.45 -18.63 13.01
C ARG A 52 -1.45 -18.30 11.90
N PRO A 53 -0.24 -18.88 11.89
CA PRO A 53 0.74 -18.60 10.84
C PRO A 53 0.19 -19.07 9.49
N GLN A 54 0.36 -18.23 8.47
CA GLN A 54 0.20 -18.67 7.08
C GLN A 54 1.58 -18.82 6.46
N HIS A 55 1.79 -19.94 5.80
CA HIS A 55 2.99 -20.17 5.02
C HIS A 55 2.85 -19.43 3.69
N TYR A 56 3.80 -18.55 3.39
CA TYR A 56 3.97 -17.97 2.05
C TYR A 56 5.30 -18.52 1.54
N GLU A 57 5.26 -19.30 0.46
CA GLU A 57 6.41 -20.06 -0.04
C GLU A 57 7.54 -19.17 -0.58
N ALA A 58 7.19 -18.05 -1.21
CA ALA A 58 8.15 -17.14 -1.84
C ALA A 58 7.91 -15.69 -1.42
N PRO A 59 8.95 -14.84 -1.36
CA PRO A 59 8.79 -13.40 -1.19
C PRO A 59 8.00 -12.82 -2.38
N PRO A 60 7.16 -11.80 -2.15
CA PRO A 60 6.41 -11.17 -3.23
C PRO A 60 7.36 -10.40 -4.16
N GLN A 61 7.30 -10.66 -5.46
CA GLN A 61 7.97 -9.84 -6.47
C GLN A 61 6.96 -8.84 -7.05
N ILE A 62 7.26 -7.54 -6.93
CA ILE A 62 6.40 -6.48 -7.45
C ILE A 62 6.99 -5.99 -8.77
N THR A 63 6.45 -6.49 -9.88
CA THR A 63 6.86 -6.09 -11.22
C THR A 63 6.35 -4.70 -11.60
N TYR A 64 5.12 -4.38 -11.18
CA TYR A 64 4.47 -3.13 -11.54
C TYR A 64 3.70 -2.56 -10.35
N LEU A 65 3.81 -1.26 -10.14
CA LEU A 65 3.02 -0.52 -9.16
C LEU A 65 2.25 0.59 -9.87
N HIS A 66 0.94 0.49 -9.83
CA HIS A 66 0.06 1.45 -10.48
C HIS A 66 -0.09 2.71 -9.59
N THR A 67 0.58 3.79 -9.96
CA THR A 67 0.56 5.07 -9.23
C THR A 67 -0.47 6.06 -9.76
N GLN A 68 -1.23 5.75 -10.81
CA GLN A 68 -2.21 6.68 -11.36
C GLN A 68 -3.61 6.35 -10.84
N TRP A 69 -4.24 7.23 -10.06
CA TRP A 69 -5.64 7.05 -9.68
C TRP A 69 -6.33 8.40 -9.42
N GLY A 70 -7.30 8.77 -10.28
CA GLY A 70 -7.94 10.08 -10.34
C GLY A 70 -8.29 10.45 -11.78
N LYS A 71 -9.24 11.35 -12.03
CA LYS A 71 -9.69 11.72 -13.40
C LYS A 71 -8.49 12.14 -14.26
N GLY A 72 -8.22 11.37 -15.32
CA GLY A 72 -7.08 11.56 -16.22
C GLY A 72 -6.23 10.29 -16.28
N GLY A 73 -6.77 9.24 -16.93
CA GLY A 73 -5.95 8.12 -17.37
C GLY A 73 -5.03 8.63 -18.46
N VAL A 74 -3.73 8.61 -18.21
CA VAL A 74 -2.76 8.60 -19.31
C VAL A 74 -2.59 7.13 -19.63
N GLU A 75 -3.18 6.70 -20.74
CA GLU A 75 -2.93 5.37 -21.32
C GLU A 75 -1.42 5.22 -21.57
N GLN A 76 -0.88 4.05 -21.21
CA GLN A 76 0.41 3.60 -21.72
C GLN A 76 0.14 2.77 -22.97
#